data_AF-A0A1F9FPF4-F1
#
_entry.id   AF-A0A1F9FPF4-F1
#
_cell.length_a   1.000
_cell.length_b   1.000
_cell.length_c   1.000
_cell.angle_alpha   90.00
_cell.angle_beta   90.00
_cell.angle_gamma   90.00
#
_symmetry.space_group_name_H-M   'P 1'
#
loop_
_entity.id
_entity.type
_entity.pdbx_description
1 polymer ?
#
loop_
_entity_poly.entity_id
_entity_poly.type
_entity_poly.pdbx_seq_one_letter_code
_entity_poly.pdbx_strand_id
1 'polypeptide(L)'
;MMKLAGRYDVVTIAVKLPEPIEAQIDATARRRGTTRSAIIREALMQFLGSPRHSGTVGEAARGIAGSVSGPRDLSTNPRHLRDYGS
;
A
#
# COMPACT_ATOMS: atom_id res chain seq x y z
N MET A 1 1.75 11.83 7.94
CA MET A 1 2.07 11.68 6.51
C MET A 1 2.08 10.19 6.19
N MET A 2 1.05 9.66 5.53
CA MET A 2 1.03 8.25 5.13
C MET A 2 2.01 8.05 3.97
N LYS A 3 3.04 7.23 4.20
CA LYS A 3 4.02 6.88 3.16
C LYS A 3 3.49 5.68 2.38
N LEU A 4 3.35 5.85 1.08
CA LEU A 4 3.25 4.72 0.15
C LEU A 4 4.57 3.93 0.31
N ALA A 5 4.49 2.64 0.62
CA ALA A 5 5.66 1.79 0.63
C ALA A 5 6.08 1.50 -0.83
N GLY A 6 7.39 1.42 -1.11
CA GLY A 6 7.91 1.15 -2.46
C GLY A 6 8.17 2.39 -3.34
N ARG A 7 8.88 2.15 -4.45
CA ARG A 7 9.16 3.14 -5.51
C ARG A 7 7.90 3.30 -6.37
N TYR A 8 7.37 4.52 -6.46
CA TYR A 8 6.26 4.85 -7.36
C TYR A 8 6.64 6.03 -8.25
N ASP A 9 6.15 6.00 -9.50
CA ASP A 9 6.24 7.14 -10.41
C ASP A 9 5.17 8.18 -10.08
N VAL A 10 5.53 9.45 -10.18
CA VAL A 10 4.61 10.57 -9.93
C VAL A 10 3.95 10.95 -11.25
N VAL A 11 2.63 10.79 -11.31
CA VAL A 11 1.81 11.19 -12.45
C VAL A 11 1.00 12.44 -12.11
N THR A 12 0.87 13.37 -13.06
CA THR A 12 0.03 14.56 -12.96
C THR A 12 -1.30 14.31 -13.65
N ILE A 13 -2.40 14.64 -12.97
CA ILE A 13 -3.76 14.58 -13.52
C ILE A 13 -4.42 15.95 -13.44
N ALA A 14 -5.26 16.28 -14.41
CA ALA A 14 -6.13 17.45 -14.36
C ALA A 14 -7.53 17.01 -13.92
N VAL A 15 -8.09 17.64 -12.90
CA VAL A 15 -9.41 17.33 -12.34
C VAL A 15 -10.24 18.61 -12.29
N LYS A 16 -11.44 18.57 -12.86
CA LYS A 16 -12.41 19.67 -12.73
C LYS A 16 -13.06 19.61 -11.35
N LEU A 17 -13.09 20.73 -10.64
CA LEU A 17 -13.67 20.84 -9.31
C LEU A 17 -14.65 22.03 -9.27
N PRO A 18 -15.72 21.95 -8.47
CA PRO A 18 -16.50 23.12 -8.14
C PRO A 18 -15.62 24.16 -7.42
N GLU A 19 -15.78 25.44 -7.75
CA GLU A 19 -15.03 26.55 -7.16
C GLU A 19 -15.03 26.56 -5.61
N PRO A 20 -16.15 26.27 -4.90
CA PRO A 20 -16.13 26.22 -3.43
C PRO A 20 -15.20 25.14 -2.87
N ILE A 21 -15.03 24.02 -3.58
CA ILE A 21 -14.16 22.91 -3.16
C ILE A 21 -12.70 23.29 -3.35
N GLU A 22 -12.35 23.96 -4.45
CA GLU A 22 -11.01 24.49 -4.66
C GLU A 22 -10.61 25.46 -3.55
N ALA A 23 -11.50 26.41 -3.20
CA ALA A 23 -11.26 27.36 -2.12
C ALA A 23 -11.04 26.67 -0.76
N GLN A 24 -11.77 25.60 -0.47
CA GLN A 24 -11.58 24.81 0.75
C GLN A 24 -10.23 24.07 0.76
N ILE A 25 -9.80 23.53 -0.38
CA ILE A 25 -8.49 22.89 -0.51
C ILE A 25 -7.38 23.91 -0.22
N ASP A 26 -7.50 25.13 -0.76
CA ASP A 26 -6.54 26.23 -0.56
C ASP A 26 -6.44 26.66 0.89
N ALA A 27 -7.59 26.90 1.53
CA ALA A 27 -7.65 27.25 2.94
C ALA A 27 -7.02 26.16 3.81
N THR A 28 -7.29 24.89 3.49
CA THR A 28 -6.75 23.74 4.23
C THR A 28 -5.25 23.59 4.03
N ALA A 29 -4.75 23.77 2.79
CA ALA A 29 -3.34 23.71 2.47
C ALA A 29 -2.56 24.80 3.23
N ARG A 30 -3.07 26.03 3.25
CA ARG A 30 -2.49 27.15 4.02
C ARG A 30 -2.48 26.86 5.51
N ARG A 31 -3.63 26.43 6.07
CA ARG A 31 -3.77 26.13 7.50
C ARG A 31 -2.83 25.00 7.95
N ARG A 32 -2.59 23.99 7.10
CA ARG A 32 -1.73 22.83 7.40
C ARG A 32 -0.25 23.03 6.98
N GLY A 33 0.11 24.16 6.37
CA GLY A 33 1.47 24.39 5.85
C GLY A 33 1.89 23.35 4.79
N THR A 34 0.95 22.94 3.94
CA THR A 34 1.18 21.89 2.92
C THR A 34 0.68 22.33 1.54
N THR A 35 0.79 21.47 0.53
CA THR A 35 0.40 21.77 -0.84
C THR A 35 -1.00 21.25 -1.18
N ARG A 36 -1.65 21.85 -2.19
CA ARG A 36 -2.92 21.34 -2.76
C ARG A 36 -2.82 19.86 -3.11
N SER A 37 -1.75 19.49 -3.81
CA SER A 37 -1.49 18.11 -4.22
C SER A 37 -1.33 17.16 -3.04
N ALA A 38 -0.79 17.61 -1.90
CA ALA A 38 -0.71 16.80 -0.69
C ALA A 38 -2.11 16.56 -0.09
N ILE A 39 -2.94 17.60 0.00
CA ILE A 39 -4.34 17.49 0.46
C ILE A 39 -5.14 16.54 -0.43
N ILE A 40 -5.07 16.74 -1.75
CA ILE A 40 -5.81 15.93 -2.73
C ILE A 40 -5.32 14.47 -2.66
N ARG A 41 -4.01 14.23 -2.62
CA ARG A 41 -3.46 12.89 -2.51
C ARG A 41 -3.87 12.20 -1.21
N GLU A 42 -3.83 12.92 -0.08
CA GLU A 42 -4.26 12.42 1.22
C GLU A 42 -5.75 12.02 1.19
N ALA A 43 -6.61 12.88 0.65
CA ALA A 43 -8.05 12.61 0.51
C ALA A 43 -8.31 11.39 -0.38
N LEU A 44 -7.63 11.29 -1.53
CA LEU A 44 -7.74 10.15 -2.44
C LEU A 44 -7.26 8.85 -1.79
N MET A 45 -6.15 8.86 -1.05
CA MET A 45 -5.66 7.68 -0.32
C MET A 45 -6.61 7.25 0.80
N GLN A 46 -7.24 8.20 1.50
CA GLN A 46 -8.26 7.88 2.51
C GLN A 46 -9.52 7.29 1.88
N PHE A 47 -9.98 7.86 0.76
CA PHE A 47 -11.19 7.42 0.07
C PHE A 47 -11.03 6.06 -0.61
N LEU A 48 -9.92 5.84 -1.32
CA LEU A 48 -9.65 4.60 -2.05
C LEU A 48 -9.04 3.50 -1.16
N GLY A 49 -8.61 3.87 0.05
CA GLY A 49 -7.75 3.04 0.90
C GLY A 49 -6.29 3.04 0.45
N SER A 50 -5.40 2.57 1.32
CA SER A 50 -4.01 2.31 0.89
C SER A 50 -4.04 1.32 -0.26
N PRO A 51 -3.34 1.58 -1.39
CA PRO A 51 -3.15 0.56 -2.41
C PRO A 51 -2.56 -0.66 -1.70
N ARG A 52 -3.34 -1.76 -1.65
CA ARG A 52 -2.80 -3.04 -1.21
C ARG A 52 -1.60 -3.24 -2.10
N HIS A 53 -0.41 -3.38 -1.54
CA HIS A 53 0.73 -3.80 -2.34
C HIS A 53 0.28 -5.02 -3.11
N SER A 54 0.14 -4.88 -4.42
CA SER A 54 0.02 -5.99 -5.36
C SER A 54 1.38 -6.67 -5.49
N GLY A 55 2.08 -6.80 -4.37
CA GLY A 55 3.26 -7.62 -4.31
C GLY A 55 2.80 -9.05 -4.50
N THR A 56 3.56 -9.80 -5.26
CA THR A 56 3.29 -11.23 -5.42
C THR A 56 3.33 -11.89 -4.04
N VAL A 57 2.69 -13.05 -3.89
CA VAL A 57 2.79 -13.85 -2.66
C VAL A 57 4.26 -14.05 -2.25
N GLY A 58 5.18 -14.15 -3.23
CA GLY A 58 6.62 -14.23 -2.99
C GLY A 58 7.23 -12.97 -2.36
N GLU A 59 6.77 -11.78 -2.71
CA GLU A 59 7.25 -10.53 -2.11
C GLU A 59 6.78 -10.39 -0.66
N ALA A 60 5.53 -10.78 -0.38
CA ALA A 60 5.02 -10.87 0.99
C ALA A 60 5.78 -11.94 1.80
N ALA A 61 6.10 -13.07 1.18
CA ALA A 61 6.84 -14.16 1.81
C ALA A 61 8.32 -13.84 2.06
N ARG A 62 8.92 -12.86 1.38
CA ARG A 62 10.36 -12.54 1.51
C ARG A 62 10.76 -12.13 2.93
N GLY A 63 9.87 -11.49 3.69
CA GLY A 63 10.13 -11.10 5.08
C GLY A 63 10.08 -12.27 6.08
N ILE A 64 9.48 -13.39 5.69
CA ILE A 64 9.30 -14.59 6.54
C ILE A 64 10.06 -15.81 6.00
N ALA A 65 10.56 -15.75 4.77
CA ALA A 65 11.34 -16.80 4.15
C ALA A 65 12.63 -17.02 4.96
N GLY A 66 12.80 -18.23 5.49
CA GLY A 66 13.93 -18.58 6.35
C GLY A 66 13.79 -18.18 7.83
N SER A 67 12.65 -17.63 8.24
CA SER A 67 12.38 -17.31 9.67
C SER A 67 12.15 -18.54 10.55
N VAL A 68 11.97 -19.71 9.93
CA VAL A 68 11.72 -20.98 10.61
C VAL A 68 12.80 -22.00 10.26
N SER A 69 13.25 -22.77 11.24
CA SER A 69 14.15 -23.90 11.05
C SER A 69 13.35 -25.17 10.77
N GLY A 70 13.75 -25.94 9.76
CA GLY A 70 13.06 -27.17 9.38
C GLY A 70 13.89 -28.05 8.46
N PRO A 71 13.40 -29.28 8.18
CA PRO A 71 14.00 -30.17 7.20
C PRO A 71 14.21 -29.48 5.84
N ARG A 72 15.26 -29.88 5.13
CA ARG A 72 15.61 -29.35 3.80
C ARG A 72 14.48 -29.48 2.77
N ASP A 73 13.59 -30.45 2.95
CA ASP A 73 12.42 -30.68 2.11
C ASP A 73 11.17 -30.85 2.98
N LEU A 74 10.31 -29.84 2.93
CA LEU A 74 9.00 -29.82 3.59
C LEU A 74 7.84 -30.07 2.61
N SER A 75 8.03 -29.83 1.31
CA SER A 75 6.95 -29.81 0.33
C SER A 75 6.77 -31.12 -0.43
N THR A 76 7.82 -31.95 -0.49
CA THR A 76 7.90 -33.06 -1.46
C THR A 76 7.93 -34.42 -0.77
N ASN A 77 8.20 -34.45 0.53
CA ASN A 77 8.28 -35.69 1.28
C ASN A 77 6.91 -36.06 1.89
N PRO A 78 6.24 -37.13 1.39
CA PRO A 78 4.89 -37.49 1.82
C PRO A 78 4.78 -37.79 3.32
N ARG A 79 5.89 -38.19 3.94
CA ARG A 79 5.95 -38.50 5.38
C ARG A 79 5.63 -37.29 6.27
N HIS A 80 5.83 -36.08 5.75
CA HIS A 80 5.61 -34.79 6.44
C HIS A 80 4.19 -34.23 6.21
N LEU A 81 3.39 -34.85 5.34
CA LEU A 81 2.03 -34.39 4.98
C LEU A 81 0.92 -35.29 5.57
N ARG A 82 1.27 -36.30 6.38
CA ARG A 82 0.35 -37.35 6.83
C ARG A 82 -0.89 -36.84 7.59
N ASP A 83 -0.82 -35.64 8.15
CA ASP A 83 -1.91 -35.01 8.94
C ASP A 83 -2.26 -33.59 8.41
N TYR A 84 -1.87 -33.26 7.18
CA TYR A 84 -2.14 -31.95 6.61
C TYR A 84 -3.59 -31.85 6.14
N GLY A 85 -4.40 -31.04 6.82
CA GLY A 85 -5.80 -30.74 6.43
C GLY A 85 -6.87 -31.65 7.03
N SER A 86 -6.51 -32.50 8.00
CA SER A 86 -7.39 -33.37 8.79
C SER A 86 -7.71 -32.80 10.17
#